data_AF-A0A398DEH4-F1
#
_entry.id   AF-A0A398DEH4-F1
#
_cell.length_a   1.000
_cell.length_b   1.000
_cell.length_c   1.000
_cell.angle_alpha   90.00
_cell.angle_beta   90.00
_cell.angle_gamma   90.00
#
_symmetry.space_group_name_H-M   'P 1'
#
loop_
_entity.id
_entity.type
_entity.pdbx_description
1 polymer ?
#
loop_
_entity_poly.entity_id
_entity_poly.type
_entity_poly.pdbx_seq_one_letter_code
_entity_poly.pdbx_strand_id
1 'polypeptide(L)'
;MVAALVLSAAMFASAFIMARFPSAVAPVVQTDVTMTKADRVLVLSPHPDDESIACSGLIQHALEAGAQVRVLWMTAGDHNIVGPPLFWRTAPVTPAQFRDIGHKRMQEAKNAAHVLGLSSNDLIFLGYPDGGLSDIFMNVWTSKPYRSGVTNAASVPYAESTVAGQPQTAMNLLTDLEQVMTSFRPTIVVYPNLIDFHPDHQATELFVIAALADLHLSPQRLEYVVHVPGWPRPLRYAPFVDA
;
A
#
# COMPACT_ATOMS: atom_id res chain seq x y z
N MET A 1 -26.61 -51.64 -16.35
CA MET A 1 -25.45 -51.67 -15.42
C MET A 1 -24.26 -50.88 -15.98
N VAL A 2 -24.40 -49.55 -16.18
CA VAL A 2 -23.27 -48.64 -16.49
C VAL A 2 -23.51 -47.28 -15.81
N ALA A 3 -23.94 -47.30 -14.54
CA ALA A 3 -24.17 -46.10 -13.73
C ALA A 3 -23.54 -46.20 -12.33
N ALA A 4 -22.66 -47.19 -12.13
CA ALA A 4 -22.03 -47.49 -10.84
C ALA A 4 -20.52 -47.72 -10.99
N LEU A 5 -19.90 -46.94 -11.88
CA LEU A 5 -18.45 -46.79 -11.93
C LEU A 5 -18.11 -45.30 -11.76
N VAL A 6 -18.16 -44.88 -10.48
CA VAL A 6 -17.03 -44.20 -9.83
C VAL A 6 -16.74 -42.79 -10.40
N LEU A 7 -17.27 -41.66 -9.91
CA LEU A 7 -17.78 -41.25 -8.59
C LEU A 7 -16.88 -41.58 -7.37
N SER A 8 -15.65 -42.08 -7.58
CA SER A 8 -14.58 -42.06 -6.56
C SER A 8 -13.38 -41.16 -6.93
N ALA A 9 -13.31 -40.62 -8.15
CA ALA A 9 -12.30 -39.61 -8.49
C ALA A 9 -12.58 -38.25 -7.80
N ALA A 10 -13.82 -37.98 -7.40
CA ALA A 10 -14.23 -36.73 -6.76
C ALA A 10 -14.24 -36.77 -5.22
N MET A 11 -13.95 -37.92 -4.58
CA MET A 11 -13.84 -38.02 -3.11
C MET A 11 -12.42 -38.34 -2.62
N PHE A 12 -11.46 -38.55 -3.53
CA PHE A 12 -10.03 -38.60 -3.18
C PHE A 12 -9.26 -37.32 -3.51
N ALA A 13 -9.85 -36.38 -4.27
CA ALA A 13 -9.30 -35.04 -4.45
C ALA A 13 -9.64 -34.07 -3.31
N SER A 14 -10.52 -34.47 -2.38
CA SER A 14 -10.91 -33.69 -1.19
C SER A 14 -10.15 -34.08 0.09
N ALA A 15 -9.25 -35.08 0.02
CA ALA A 15 -8.36 -35.46 1.12
C ALA A 15 -6.90 -34.99 0.94
N PHE A 16 -6.58 -34.32 -0.17
CA PHE A 16 -5.28 -33.68 -0.42
C PHE A 16 -5.32 -32.14 -0.34
N ILE A 17 -6.43 -31.57 0.18
CA ILE A 17 -6.51 -30.17 0.64
C ILE A 17 -6.34 -30.17 2.17
N MET A 18 -5.25 -30.76 2.63
CA MET A 18 -4.71 -30.54 3.97
C MET A 18 -3.19 -30.75 3.93
N ALA A 19 -2.59 -30.45 2.77
CA ALA A 19 -1.16 -30.22 2.67
C ALA A 19 -0.89 -28.96 3.48
N ARG A 20 -0.52 -29.20 4.74
CA ARG A 20 0.05 -28.30 5.72
C ARG A 20 0.39 -26.95 5.10
N PHE A 21 -0.52 -25.99 5.23
CA PHE A 21 -0.10 -24.61 5.23
C PHE A 21 1.00 -24.55 6.28
N PRO A 22 2.26 -24.21 5.92
CA PRO A 22 3.22 -23.87 6.95
C PRO A 22 2.49 -22.86 7.83
N SER A 23 2.41 -23.13 9.13
CA SER A 23 1.77 -22.23 10.08
C SER A 23 2.23 -20.83 9.70
N ALA A 24 1.33 -20.02 9.15
CA ALA A 24 1.68 -18.68 8.70
C ALA A 24 2.34 -18.06 9.93
N VAL A 25 3.62 -17.70 9.81
CA VAL A 25 4.33 -17.04 10.89
C VAL A 25 3.49 -15.81 11.17
N ALA A 26 2.80 -15.81 12.32
CA ALA A 26 2.01 -14.66 12.69
C ALA A 26 2.99 -13.48 12.75
N PRO A 27 2.70 -12.35 12.09
CA PRO A 27 3.58 -11.20 12.19
C PRO A 27 3.70 -10.83 13.67
N VAL A 28 4.94 -10.61 14.12
CA VAL A 28 5.19 -10.16 15.48
C VAL A 28 4.65 -8.74 15.59
N VAL A 29 3.62 -8.55 16.40
CA VAL A 29 3.06 -7.22 16.65
C VAL A 29 3.93 -6.55 17.71
N GLN A 30 4.65 -5.50 17.30
CA GLN A 30 5.30 -4.62 18.26
C GLN A 30 4.27 -3.60 18.76
N THR A 31 3.82 -3.75 20.00
CA THR A 31 2.83 -2.84 20.61
C THR A 31 3.45 -1.60 21.23
N ASP A 32 4.74 -1.67 21.57
CA ASP A 32 5.42 -0.61 22.33
C ASP A 32 6.41 0.12 21.41
N VAL A 33 5.92 1.18 20.76
CA VAL A 33 6.75 2.16 20.06
C VAL A 33 6.68 3.47 20.82
N THR A 34 7.75 3.80 21.54
CA THR A 34 7.84 5.09 22.24
C THR A 34 8.16 6.19 21.24
N MET A 35 7.29 7.21 21.17
CA MET A 35 7.49 8.40 20.35
C MET A 35 7.61 9.65 21.21
N THR A 36 8.32 10.65 20.70
CA THR A 36 8.52 11.95 21.35
C THR A 36 8.33 13.09 20.34
N LYS A 37 8.24 14.32 20.85
CA LYS A 37 8.21 15.53 20.00
C LYS A 37 9.42 15.73 19.07
N ALA A 38 10.51 14.98 19.29
CA ALA A 38 11.68 15.04 18.41
C ALA A 38 11.51 14.17 17.15
N ASP A 39 10.52 13.28 17.15
CA ASP A 39 10.30 12.32 16.09
C ASP A 39 9.58 12.92 14.88
N ARG A 40 9.95 12.39 13.71
CA ARG A 40 9.39 12.70 12.41
C ARG A 40 8.98 11.38 11.77
N VAL A 41 7.69 11.09 11.80
CA VAL A 41 7.10 9.83 11.34
C VAL A 41 6.63 9.99 9.90
N LEU A 42 7.20 9.21 8.98
CA LEU A 42 6.72 9.13 7.60
C LEU A 42 5.99 7.80 7.41
N VAL A 43 4.69 7.86 7.21
CA VAL A 43 3.85 6.71 6.86
C VAL A 43 3.78 6.60 5.34
N LEU A 44 4.21 5.47 4.80
CA LEU A 44 4.15 5.15 3.37
C LEU A 44 3.02 4.17 3.12
N SER A 45 2.07 4.58 2.30
CA SER A 45 0.83 3.89 1.97
C SER A 45 0.85 3.53 0.49
N PRO A 46 0.88 2.23 0.10
CA PRO A 46 0.76 1.83 -1.29
C PRO A 46 -0.50 2.41 -1.94
N HIS A 47 -1.65 2.26 -1.26
CA HIS A 47 -2.95 2.72 -1.74
C HIS A 47 -3.64 3.66 -0.75
N PRO A 48 -4.60 4.48 -1.22
CA PRO A 48 -5.43 5.31 -0.35
C PRO A 48 -6.43 4.44 0.44
N ASP A 49 -6.08 4.14 1.68
CA ASP A 49 -6.81 3.37 2.72
C ASP A 49 -5.84 2.61 3.64
N ASP A 50 -4.67 2.16 3.15
CA ASP A 50 -3.72 1.37 3.94
C ASP A 50 -3.24 2.13 5.18
N GLU A 51 -3.00 3.45 5.08
CA GLU A 51 -2.59 4.27 6.22
C GLU A 51 -3.64 4.26 7.33
N SER A 52 -4.91 4.23 6.95
CA SER A 52 -6.04 4.25 7.88
C SER A 52 -6.22 2.86 8.49
N ILE A 53 -6.17 1.80 7.66
CA ILE A 53 -6.35 0.41 8.09
C ILE A 53 -5.22 -0.03 9.03
N ALA A 54 -3.97 0.27 8.67
CA ALA A 54 -2.81 -0.26 9.37
C ALA A 54 -2.23 0.72 10.39
N CYS A 55 -2.37 2.03 10.20
CA CYS A 55 -1.57 3.02 10.93
C CYS A 55 -2.37 4.05 11.73
N SER A 56 -3.72 4.05 11.73
CA SER A 56 -4.51 5.07 12.44
C SER A 56 -4.13 5.23 13.91
N GLY A 57 -3.99 4.12 14.66
CA GLY A 57 -3.59 4.16 16.07
C GLY A 57 -2.16 4.69 16.26
N LEU A 58 -1.24 4.33 15.37
CA LEU A 58 0.14 4.81 15.39
C LEU A 58 0.21 6.32 15.08
N ILE A 59 -0.55 6.79 14.09
CA ILE A 59 -0.64 8.21 13.71
C ILE A 59 -1.15 9.03 14.90
N GLN A 60 -2.25 8.60 15.54
CA GLN A 60 -2.79 9.30 16.71
C GLN A 60 -1.80 9.29 17.88
N HIS A 61 -1.17 8.14 18.16
CA HIS A 61 -0.15 8.04 19.20
C HIS A 61 1.04 8.99 18.95
N ALA A 62 1.51 9.07 17.71
CA ALA A 62 2.59 9.99 17.32
C ALA A 62 2.20 11.46 17.53
N LEU A 63 0.98 11.83 17.12
CA LEU A 63 0.47 13.20 17.27
C LEU A 63 0.27 13.57 18.74
N GLU A 64 -0.24 12.65 19.58
CA GLU A 64 -0.38 12.83 21.03
C GLU A 64 0.99 13.03 21.71
N ALA A 65 2.02 12.34 21.23
CA ALA A 65 3.40 12.53 21.69
C ALA A 65 4.04 13.85 21.20
N GLY A 66 3.34 14.61 20.36
CA GLY A 66 3.81 15.86 19.76
C GLY A 66 4.81 15.67 18.62
N ALA A 67 4.92 14.46 18.05
CA ALA A 67 5.78 14.18 16.90
C ALA A 67 5.21 14.84 15.62
N GLN A 68 6.07 15.04 14.63
CA GLN A 68 5.62 15.43 13.28
C GLN A 68 5.27 14.18 12.50
N VAL A 69 4.11 14.16 11.85
CA VAL A 69 3.65 13.00 11.08
C VAL A 69 3.34 13.45 9.66
N ARG A 70 3.77 12.67 8.67
CA ARG A 70 3.34 12.80 7.28
C ARG A 70 2.89 11.47 6.73
N VAL A 71 1.90 11.51 5.84
CA VAL A 71 1.46 10.35 5.07
C VAL A 71 1.79 10.58 3.61
N LEU A 72 2.43 9.59 3.00
CA LEU A 72 2.75 9.55 1.59
C LEU A 72 2.03 8.37 0.95
N TRP A 73 1.20 8.65 -0.05
CA TRP A 73 0.57 7.64 -0.89
C TRP A 73 1.36 7.42 -2.17
N MET A 74 1.75 6.17 -2.41
CA MET A 74 2.50 5.77 -3.61
C MET A 74 1.61 5.91 -4.85
N THR A 75 0.35 5.48 -4.75
CA THR A 75 -0.62 5.45 -5.86
C THR A 75 -1.87 6.27 -5.55
N ALA A 76 -2.73 6.47 -6.56
CA ALA A 76 -4.07 7.02 -6.38
C ALA A 76 -5.15 5.96 -6.16
N GLY A 77 -4.80 4.66 -6.19
CA GLY A 77 -5.78 3.58 -6.01
C GLY A 77 -6.75 3.39 -7.18
N ASP A 78 -6.35 3.76 -8.40
CA ASP A 78 -7.18 3.81 -9.61
C ASP A 78 -7.33 2.46 -10.34
N HIS A 79 -6.65 1.39 -9.89
CA HIS A 79 -6.76 0.02 -10.42
C HIS A 79 -7.80 -0.82 -9.66
N ASN A 80 -8.88 -0.20 -9.23
CA ASN A 80 -10.02 -0.96 -8.73
C ASN A 80 -10.81 -1.52 -9.92
N ILE A 81 -10.62 -2.78 -10.29
CA ILE A 81 -11.34 -3.41 -11.43
C ILE A 81 -12.72 -3.95 -11.07
N VAL A 82 -13.06 -4.06 -9.78
CA VAL A 82 -14.33 -4.63 -9.29
C VAL A 82 -15.34 -3.56 -8.93
N GLY A 83 -14.88 -2.49 -8.27
CA GLY A 83 -15.70 -1.34 -7.87
C GLY A 83 -16.43 -0.67 -9.03
N PRO A 84 -15.76 -0.32 -10.14
CA PRO A 84 -16.40 0.43 -11.21
C PRO A 84 -17.56 -0.27 -11.94
N PRO A 85 -17.46 -1.55 -12.34
CA PRO A 85 -18.61 -2.27 -12.90
C PRO A 85 -19.84 -2.25 -11.97
N LEU A 86 -19.62 -2.28 -10.65
CA LEU A 86 -20.69 -2.24 -9.64
C LEU A 86 -21.24 -0.82 -9.43
N PHE A 87 -20.36 0.19 -9.40
CA PHE A 87 -20.71 1.58 -9.12
C PHE A 87 -21.40 2.26 -10.31
N TRP A 88 -20.88 2.10 -11.53
CA TRP A 88 -21.45 2.72 -12.73
C TRP A 88 -22.51 1.84 -13.40
N ARG A 89 -22.61 0.55 -13.05
CA ARG A 89 -23.47 -0.44 -13.73
C ARG A 89 -23.27 -0.46 -15.25
N THR A 90 -22.09 -0.07 -15.72
CA THR A 90 -21.71 0.01 -17.14
C THR A 90 -20.45 -0.81 -17.38
N ALA A 91 -20.44 -1.54 -18.48
CA ALA A 91 -19.25 -2.22 -19.00
C ALA A 91 -19.18 -2.03 -20.53
N PRO A 92 -18.00 -1.75 -21.10
CA PRO A 92 -16.69 -1.60 -20.44
C PRO A 92 -16.51 -0.23 -19.76
N VAL A 93 -15.65 -0.19 -18.73
CA VAL A 93 -15.25 1.03 -18.01
C VAL A 93 -14.12 1.69 -18.80
N THR A 94 -14.18 3.00 -18.99
CA THR A 94 -13.19 3.76 -19.75
C THR A 94 -11.96 4.13 -18.92
N PRO A 95 -10.79 4.38 -19.54
CA PRO A 95 -9.62 4.87 -18.82
C PRO A 95 -9.82 6.16 -18.03
N ALA A 96 -10.72 7.04 -18.49
CA ALA A 96 -11.07 8.25 -17.76
C ALA A 96 -11.82 7.94 -16.46
N GLN A 97 -12.76 6.98 -16.49
CA GLN A 97 -13.50 6.56 -15.30
C GLN A 97 -12.61 5.93 -14.22
N PHE A 98 -11.58 5.17 -14.61
CA PHE A 98 -10.58 4.70 -13.63
C PHE A 98 -9.81 5.87 -13.00
N ARG A 99 -9.44 6.90 -13.77
CA ARG A 99 -8.83 8.10 -13.19
C ARG A 99 -9.79 8.86 -12.27
N ASP A 100 -11.08 8.91 -12.59
CA ASP A 100 -12.10 9.50 -11.71
C ASP A 100 -12.19 8.76 -10.35
N ILE A 101 -11.99 7.43 -10.33
CA ILE A 101 -11.86 6.66 -9.08
C ILE A 101 -10.63 7.11 -8.31
N GLY A 102 -9.49 7.27 -8.99
CA GLY A 102 -8.27 7.77 -8.38
C GLY A 102 -8.48 9.11 -7.68
N HIS A 103 -9.05 10.10 -8.39
CA HIS A 103 -9.40 11.40 -7.79
C HIS A 103 -10.30 11.27 -6.56
N LYS A 104 -11.32 10.40 -6.64
CA LYS A 104 -12.24 10.17 -5.52
C LYS A 104 -11.52 9.55 -4.32
N ARG A 105 -10.72 8.51 -4.52
CA ARG A 105 -9.96 7.84 -3.45
C ARG A 105 -8.91 8.75 -2.83
N MET A 106 -8.24 9.58 -3.62
CA MET A 106 -7.33 10.61 -3.10
C MET A 106 -8.08 11.60 -2.19
N GLN A 107 -9.30 12.00 -2.56
CA GLN A 107 -10.12 12.86 -1.71
C GLN A 107 -10.62 12.15 -0.44
N GLU A 108 -11.01 10.87 -0.54
CA GLU A 108 -11.41 10.05 0.60
C GLU A 108 -10.26 9.88 1.61
N ALA A 109 -9.05 9.57 1.14
CA ALA A 109 -7.87 9.46 2.00
C ALA A 109 -7.45 10.79 2.63
N LYS A 110 -7.55 11.91 1.89
CA LYS A 110 -7.37 13.25 2.49
C LYS A 110 -8.36 13.49 3.62
N ASN A 111 -9.64 13.18 3.41
CA ASN A 111 -10.66 13.35 4.44
C ASN A 111 -10.38 12.45 5.66
N ALA A 112 -9.96 11.20 5.44
CA ALA A 112 -9.60 10.27 6.50
C ALA A 112 -8.39 10.78 7.31
N ALA A 113 -7.34 11.24 6.64
CA ALA A 113 -6.17 11.81 7.29
C ALA A 113 -6.49 13.06 8.13
N HIS A 114 -7.39 13.92 7.66
CA HIS A 114 -7.88 15.07 8.43
C HIS A 114 -8.64 14.63 9.70
N VAL A 115 -9.41 13.55 9.63
CA VAL A 115 -10.06 12.96 10.82
C VAL A 115 -9.02 12.43 11.83
N LEU A 116 -7.87 11.93 11.34
CA LEU A 116 -6.76 11.50 12.19
C LEU A 116 -5.95 12.66 12.80
N GLY A 117 -6.24 13.92 12.44
CA GLY A 117 -5.60 15.11 12.99
C GLY A 117 -4.44 15.66 12.15
N LEU A 118 -4.25 15.14 10.93
CA LEU A 118 -3.24 15.65 10.00
C LEU A 118 -3.76 16.87 9.24
N SER A 119 -2.85 17.79 8.90
CA SER A 119 -3.16 18.96 8.05
C SER A 119 -2.88 18.65 6.58
N SER A 120 -3.40 19.46 5.66
CA SER A 120 -3.10 19.31 4.22
C SER A 120 -1.60 19.39 3.88
N ASN A 121 -0.78 20.02 4.72
CA ASN A 121 0.68 20.10 4.53
C ASN A 121 1.41 18.79 4.90
N ASP A 122 0.70 17.88 5.56
CA ASP A 122 1.22 16.59 6.01
C ASP A 122 0.90 15.46 5.01
N LEU A 123 0.15 15.77 3.95
CA LEU A 123 -0.38 14.82 2.99
C LEU A 123 0.37 14.90 1.66
N ILE A 124 0.93 13.78 1.22
CA ILE A 124 1.74 13.70 0.01
C ILE A 124 1.19 12.60 -0.90
N PHE A 125 0.87 12.93 -2.15
CA PHE A 125 0.48 11.94 -3.15
C PHE A 125 1.50 11.90 -4.27
N LEU A 126 2.16 10.76 -4.44
CA LEU A 126 2.99 10.53 -5.63
C LEU A 126 2.14 10.11 -6.84
N GLY A 127 1.08 9.31 -6.64
CA GLY A 127 0.14 8.99 -7.71
C GLY A 127 0.72 8.14 -8.85
N TYR A 128 1.77 7.37 -8.57
CA TYR A 128 2.31 6.34 -9.46
C TYR A 128 1.29 5.22 -9.72
N PRO A 129 1.50 4.37 -10.75
CA PRO A 129 0.43 3.51 -11.25
C PRO A 129 0.02 2.44 -10.23
N ASP A 130 -1.25 2.43 -9.87
CA ASP A 130 -1.86 1.34 -9.09
C ASP A 130 -1.86 0.02 -9.89
N GLY A 131 -1.48 -1.06 -9.23
CA GLY A 131 -1.18 -2.37 -9.79
C GLY A 131 0.10 -2.42 -10.61
N GLY A 132 0.85 -1.32 -10.71
CA GLY A 132 2.02 -1.18 -11.57
C GLY A 132 3.33 -0.92 -10.82
N LEU A 133 3.34 -0.81 -9.50
CA LEU A 133 4.56 -0.48 -8.75
C LEU A 133 5.60 -1.61 -8.84
N SER A 134 5.15 -2.85 -8.74
CA SER A 134 6.02 -4.02 -8.89
C SER A 134 6.60 -4.09 -10.31
N ASP A 135 5.77 -3.83 -11.33
CA ASP A 135 6.21 -3.80 -12.73
C ASP A 135 7.29 -2.74 -12.97
N ILE A 136 7.10 -1.50 -12.48
CA ILE A 136 8.13 -0.48 -12.63
C ILE A 136 9.41 -0.87 -11.88
N PHE A 137 9.31 -1.35 -10.64
CA PHE A 137 10.47 -1.72 -9.83
C PHE A 137 11.32 -2.81 -10.51
N MET A 138 10.67 -3.88 -10.99
CA MET A 138 11.35 -4.99 -11.67
C MET A 138 11.99 -4.58 -13.01
N ASN A 139 11.55 -3.45 -13.58
CA ASN A 139 12.07 -2.88 -14.80
C ASN A 139 12.95 -1.64 -14.57
N VAL A 140 13.62 -1.52 -13.41
CA VAL A 140 14.48 -0.36 -13.08
C VAL A 140 15.55 -0.01 -14.14
N TRP A 141 15.94 -0.99 -14.97
CA TRP A 141 16.95 -0.86 -16.02
C TRP A 141 16.46 -0.09 -17.27
N THR A 142 15.16 0.20 -17.38
CA THR A 142 14.58 0.89 -18.55
C THR A 142 14.16 2.32 -18.24
N SER A 143 14.38 3.21 -19.20
CA SER A 143 13.81 4.56 -19.19
C SER A 143 12.42 4.64 -19.81
N LYS A 144 11.92 3.53 -20.38
CA LYS A 144 10.58 3.47 -20.98
C LYS A 144 9.53 3.54 -19.86
N PRO A 145 8.63 4.54 -19.84
CA PRO A 145 7.60 4.61 -18.83
C PRO A 145 6.62 3.44 -18.92
N TYR A 146 6.23 2.91 -17.77
CA TYR A 146 5.13 1.97 -17.65
C TYR A 146 3.83 2.64 -18.09
N ARG A 147 3.03 1.93 -18.88
CA ARG A 147 1.71 2.37 -19.31
C ARG A 147 0.65 1.51 -18.64
N SER A 148 -0.18 2.11 -17.79
CA SER A 148 -1.25 1.40 -17.09
C SER A 148 -2.24 0.78 -18.07
N GLY A 149 -2.57 -0.49 -17.87
CA GLY A 149 -3.56 -1.20 -18.68
C GLY A 149 -4.99 -0.66 -18.50
N VAL A 150 -5.30 -0.09 -17.34
CA VAL A 150 -6.65 0.42 -17.02
C VAL A 150 -6.81 1.90 -17.31
N THR A 151 -5.82 2.74 -16.97
CA THR A 151 -5.91 4.20 -17.16
C THR A 151 -5.25 4.70 -18.44
N ASN A 152 -4.51 3.84 -19.14
CA ASN A 152 -3.70 4.18 -20.32
C ASN A 152 -2.67 5.31 -20.06
N ALA A 153 -2.43 5.67 -18.79
CA ALA A 153 -1.49 6.69 -18.41
C ALA A 153 -0.06 6.13 -18.45
N ALA A 154 0.87 6.93 -18.99
CA ALA A 154 2.31 6.64 -18.98
C ALA A 154 3.11 7.65 -18.12
N SER A 155 2.40 8.61 -17.54
CA SER A 155 2.87 9.61 -16.59
C SER A 155 1.79 9.80 -15.52
N VAL A 156 2.17 10.28 -14.34
CA VAL A 156 1.26 10.54 -13.21
C VAL A 156 0.13 11.47 -13.68
N PRO A 157 -1.13 11.00 -13.77
CA PRO A 157 -2.20 11.73 -14.45
C PRO A 157 -3.00 12.68 -13.53
N TYR A 158 -2.55 12.86 -12.29
CA TYR A 158 -3.27 13.59 -11.24
C TYR A 158 -2.67 14.96 -10.99
N ALA A 159 -3.41 16.02 -11.26
CA ALA A 159 -2.94 17.40 -11.08
C ALA A 159 -2.69 17.76 -9.61
N GLU A 160 -3.36 17.07 -8.68
CA GLU A 160 -3.17 17.23 -7.24
C GLU A 160 -1.98 16.44 -6.67
N SER A 161 -1.32 15.61 -7.48
CA SER A 161 -0.08 14.95 -7.09
C SER A 161 1.06 15.96 -7.02
N THR A 162 1.97 15.77 -6.06
CA THR A 162 3.19 16.59 -5.96
C THR A 162 4.13 16.41 -7.15
N VAL A 163 3.90 15.37 -7.96
CA VAL A 163 4.74 14.94 -9.07
C VAL A 163 3.92 14.75 -10.36
N ALA A 164 2.82 15.52 -10.48
CA ALA A 164 1.94 15.51 -11.64
C ALA A 164 2.71 15.58 -12.97
N GLY A 165 2.41 14.67 -13.90
CA GLY A 165 3.06 14.59 -15.19
C GLY A 165 4.42 13.89 -15.21
N GLN A 166 4.98 13.46 -14.06
CA GLN A 166 6.20 12.66 -14.06
C GLN A 166 5.99 11.34 -14.83
N PRO A 167 6.94 10.93 -15.69
CA PRO A 167 6.89 9.61 -16.32
C PRO A 167 6.87 8.49 -15.28
N GLN A 168 6.08 7.45 -15.52
CA GLN A 168 5.96 6.30 -14.62
C GLN A 168 7.14 5.35 -14.79
N THR A 169 8.31 5.73 -14.28
CA THR A 169 9.51 4.89 -14.25
C THR A 169 9.93 4.61 -12.81
N ALA A 170 10.68 3.53 -12.58
CA ALA A 170 11.24 3.26 -11.26
C ALA A 170 12.13 4.41 -10.78
N MET A 171 12.95 4.97 -11.68
CA MET A 171 13.88 6.02 -11.29
C MET A 171 13.19 7.32 -10.90
N ASN A 172 12.14 7.72 -11.61
CA ASN A 172 11.37 8.89 -11.19
C ASN A 172 10.73 8.66 -9.81
N LEU A 173 10.12 7.49 -9.58
CA LEU A 173 9.50 7.19 -8.29
C LEU A 173 10.54 7.19 -7.17
N LEU A 174 11.68 6.54 -7.37
CA LEU A 174 12.74 6.49 -6.37
C LEU A 174 13.25 7.90 -6.06
N THR A 175 13.56 8.71 -7.07
CA THR A 175 14.01 10.10 -6.88
C THR A 175 12.98 10.95 -6.16
N ASP A 176 11.70 10.83 -6.50
CA ASP A 176 10.63 11.61 -5.86
C ASP A 176 10.45 11.18 -4.39
N LEU A 177 10.56 9.88 -4.09
CA LEU A 177 10.56 9.36 -2.73
C LEU A 177 11.77 9.86 -1.91
N GLU A 178 12.96 9.83 -2.50
CA GLU A 178 14.19 10.33 -1.90
C GLU A 178 14.11 11.84 -1.61
N GLN A 179 13.45 12.61 -2.48
CA GLN A 179 13.22 14.03 -2.26
C GLN A 179 12.33 14.27 -1.04
N VAL A 180 11.28 13.46 -0.85
CA VAL A 180 10.46 13.52 0.37
C VAL A 180 11.29 13.15 1.60
N MET A 181 12.04 12.04 1.56
CA MET A 181 12.85 11.60 2.70
C MET A 181 13.97 12.59 3.05
N THR A 182 14.58 13.23 2.04
CA THR A 182 15.63 14.24 2.23
C THR A 182 15.06 15.53 2.83
N SER A 183 13.88 15.98 2.37
CA SER A 183 13.26 17.20 2.88
C SER A 183 12.69 17.02 4.28
N PHE A 184 12.07 15.88 4.56
CA PHE A 184 11.43 15.58 5.84
C PHE A 184 12.40 15.00 6.88
N ARG A 185 13.45 14.30 6.44
CA ARG A 185 14.43 13.57 7.26
C ARG A 185 13.75 12.70 8.31
N PRO A 186 12.94 11.69 7.97
CA PRO A 186 12.20 10.92 8.96
C PRO A 186 13.14 10.29 10.00
N THR A 187 12.70 10.25 11.26
CA THR A 187 13.33 9.43 12.31
C THR A 187 12.67 8.06 12.43
N ILE A 188 11.42 7.97 11.98
CA ILE A 188 10.63 6.74 11.92
C ILE A 188 9.99 6.66 10.53
N VAL A 189 10.10 5.52 9.88
CA VAL A 189 9.40 5.21 8.63
C VAL A 189 8.48 4.01 8.85
N VAL A 190 7.28 4.09 8.32
CA VAL A 190 6.22 3.09 8.48
C VAL A 190 5.78 2.64 7.09
N TYR A 191 5.92 1.36 6.74
CA TYR A 191 5.66 0.87 5.37
C TYR A 191 5.19 -0.60 5.40
N PRO A 192 4.61 -1.15 4.34
CA PRO A 192 4.15 -2.54 4.34
C PRO A 192 5.34 -3.52 4.38
N ASN A 193 5.15 -4.72 4.94
CA ASN A 193 6.14 -5.80 4.94
C ASN A 193 6.02 -6.69 3.69
N LEU A 194 7.13 -7.26 3.21
CA LEU A 194 7.24 -8.20 2.07
C LEU A 194 6.41 -9.48 2.22
N ILE A 195 6.01 -9.86 3.44
CA ILE A 195 5.04 -10.95 3.69
C ILE A 195 3.64 -10.61 3.17
N ASP A 196 3.31 -9.33 2.96
CA ASP A 196 2.07 -8.91 2.32
C ASP A 196 2.00 -9.45 0.88
N PHE A 197 0.86 -10.01 0.47
CA PHE A 197 0.72 -10.66 -0.84
C PHE A 197 0.40 -9.70 -1.97
N HIS A 198 0.13 -8.42 -1.68
CA HIS A 198 -0.14 -7.44 -2.72
C HIS A 198 1.16 -6.97 -3.39
N PRO A 199 1.30 -7.07 -4.73
CA PRO A 199 2.55 -6.69 -5.42
C PRO A 199 2.99 -5.24 -5.18
N ASP A 200 2.05 -4.30 -5.10
CA ASP A 200 2.38 -2.90 -4.78
C ASP A 200 2.85 -2.71 -3.33
N HIS A 201 2.39 -3.53 -2.39
CA HIS A 201 2.88 -3.50 -1.01
C HIS A 201 4.34 -3.94 -0.98
N GLN A 202 4.63 -5.07 -1.62
CA GLN A 202 6.00 -5.57 -1.77
C GLN A 202 6.91 -4.56 -2.48
N ALA A 203 6.45 -3.96 -3.57
CA ALA A 203 7.20 -2.94 -4.30
C ALA A 203 7.46 -1.68 -3.45
N THR A 204 6.49 -1.28 -2.63
CA THR A 204 6.66 -0.14 -1.72
C THR A 204 7.78 -0.38 -0.72
N GLU A 205 7.86 -1.57 -0.09
CA GLU A 205 9.00 -1.91 0.76
C GLU A 205 10.32 -1.83 -0.01
N LEU A 206 10.38 -2.40 -1.22
CA LEU A 206 11.61 -2.41 -2.00
C LEU A 206 12.08 -0.99 -2.38
N PHE A 207 11.16 -0.09 -2.75
CA PHE A 207 11.48 1.32 -2.99
C PHE A 207 11.94 2.04 -1.72
N VAL A 208 11.32 1.77 -0.57
CA VAL A 208 11.74 2.34 0.72
C VAL A 208 13.15 1.88 1.08
N ILE A 209 13.44 0.59 0.96
CA ILE A 209 14.77 0.04 1.26
C ILE A 209 15.83 0.67 0.33
N ALA A 210 15.53 0.80 -0.96
CA ALA A 210 16.41 1.44 -1.92
C ALA A 210 16.68 2.91 -1.56
N ALA A 211 15.64 3.70 -1.30
CA ALA A 211 15.77 5.11 -0.95
C ALA A 211 16.57 5.32 0.36
N LEU A 212 16.34 4.48 1.37
CA LEU A 212 17.11 4.54 2.63
C LEU A 212 18.58 4.22 2.42
N ALA A 213 18.89 3.22 1.57
CA ALA A 213 20.26 2.86 1.23
C ALA A 213 20.97 3.99 0.46
N ASP A 214 20.34 4.54 -0.58
CA ASP A 214 20.91 5.60 -1.42
C ASP A 214 21.15 6.88 -0.61
N LEU A 215 20.21 7.24 0.27
CA LEU A 215 20.34 8.41 1.15
C LEU A 215 21.20 8.15 2.40
N HIS A 216 21.65 6.93 2.63
CA HIS A 216 22.38 6.52 3.83
C HIS A 216 21.63 6.90 5.14
N LEU A 217 20.31 6.73 5.13
CA LEU A 217 19.43 7.00 6.27
C LEU A 217 19.15 5.72 7.05
N SER A 218 19.18 5.83 8.38
CA SER A 218 18.87 4.71 9.29
C SER A 218 17.78 5.08 10.30
N PRO A 219 16.56 5.46 9.85
CA PRO A 219 15.44 5.68 10.76
C PRO A 219 15.03 4.37 11.43
N GLN A 220 14.28 4.46 12.52
CA GLN A 220 13.52 3.32 13.01
C GLN A 220 12.52 2.90 11.94
N ARG A 221 12.43 1.59 11.68
CA ARG A 221 11.54 1.01 10.68
C ARG A 221 10.42 0.27 11.39
N LEU A 222 9.19 0.60 11.04
CA LEU A 222 7.99 -0.08 11.50
C LEU A 222 7.27 -0.62 10.27
N GLU A 223 6.83 -1.87 10.35
CA GLU A 223 6.27 -2.55 9.21
C GLU A 223 4.84 -3.00 9.51
N TYR A 224 3.97 -2.98 8.50
CA TYR A 224 2.59 -3.42 8.64
C TYR A 224 2.18 -4.40 7.54
N VAL A 225 1.04 -5.05 7.72
CA VAL A 225 0.45 -5.95 6.72
C VAL A 225 -1.04 -5.72 6.60
N VAL A 226 -1.57 -5.86 5.38
CA VAL A 226 -3.00 -5.71 5.05
C VAL A 226 -3.50 -6.96 4.34
N HIS A 227 -2.78 -7.45 3.31
CA HIS A 227 -3.23 -8.57 2.47
C HIS A 227 -2.56 -9.90 2.82
N VAL A 228 -2.48 -10.23 4.11
CA VAL A 228 -2.02 -11.55 4.56
C VAL A 228 -3.23 -12.46 4.81
N PRO A 229 -3.32 -13.65 4.17
CA PRO A 229 -4.46 -14.53 4.34
C PRO A 229 -4.77 -14.88 5.80
N GLY A 230 -5.97 -14.50 6.22
CA GLY A 230 -6.44 -14.73 7.57
C GLY A 230 -5.88 -13.77 8.62
N TRP A 231 -5.14 -12.72 8.25
CA TRP A 231 -4.85 -11.58 9.12
C TRP A 231 -5.97 -10.52 9.00
N PRO A 232 -6.29 -9.76 10.08
CA PRO A 232 -5.87 -9.98 11.46
C PRO A 232 -6.53 -11.22 12.08
N ARG A 233 -5.86 -11.87 13.03
CA ARG A 233 -6.48 -12.93 13.85
C ARG A 233 -6.63 -12.48 15.30
N PRO A 234 -7.80 -12.77 15.93
CA PRO A 234 -9.03 -13.27 15.31
C PRO A 234 -9.68 -12.21 14.39
N LEU A 235 -10.54 -12.64 13.44
CA LEU A 235 -11.32 -11.74 12.56
C LEU A 235 -12.47 -11.03 13.29
N ARG A 236 -12.14 -10.40 14.42
CA ARG A 236 -13.02 -9.62 15.28
C ARG A 236 -12.16 -8.62 16.04
N TYR A 237 -12.76 -7.55 16.54
CA TYR A 237 -12.06 -6.66 17.46
C TYR A 237 -11.61 -7.42 18.71
N ALA A 238 -10.30 -7.63 18.84
CA ALA A 238 -9.70 -8.37 19.94
C ALA A 238 -8.32 -7.79 20.29
N PRO A 239 -8.27 -6.57 20.83
CA PRO A 239 -7.03 -5.82 21.09
C PRO A 239 -6.14 -6.40 22.22
N PHE A 240 -6.62 -7.42 22.94
CA PHE A 240 -5.96 -8.01 24.11
C PHE A 240 -5.70 -9.52 23.94
N VAL A 241 -5.68 -10.04 22.70
CA VAL A 241 -5.25 -11.42 22.50
C VAL A 241 -3.73 -11.40 22.54
N ASP A 242 -3.16 -12.00 23.58
CA ASP A 242 -1.72 -12.18 23.75
C ASP A 242 -1.12 -12.69 22.42
N ALA A 243 -0.21 -11.90 21.85
CA ALA A 243 0.52 -12.22 20.63
C ALA A 243 1.45 -13.42 20.82
#